data_AF-A0A5R9AK43-F1
#
_entry.id   AF-A0A5R9AK43-F1
#
_cell.length_a   1.000
_cell.length_b   1.000
_cell.length_c   1.000
_cell.angle_alpha   90.00
_cell.angle_beta   90.00
_cell.angle_gamma   90.00
#
_symmetry.space_group_name_H-M   'P 1'
#
loop_
_entity.id
_entity.type
_entity.pdbx_description
1 polymer ?
#
loop_
_entity_poly.entity_id
_entity_poly.type
_entity_poly.pdbx_seq_one_letter_code
_entity_poly.pdbx_strand_id
1 'polypeptide(L)'
;MSVTNNLAQRLAPWALPVGLVVIWQLAVEFGWLSSRILPAPSAVAEAGYHLVVSGELWQHLAISTWRAAVGFVIGGSIGLVLGLITGLSQWGERFLDSSVQMIRNVPHLALIPLVILWFGIDESAKIFLVALGTLFPIYLNTYHGIRNIDPGLLEMSRSYGLSGFALFRQVILPGALPSILVGVRFALGFMWLTLIVAETISANSGIGYLAMNAREFLQTDVVVLAILLYAVLGKLADLAARGLERIWLRWHPAYQVKGGAA
;
A
#
# COMPACT_ATOMS: atom_id res chain seq x y z
N MET A 1 -35.62 -4.38 -26.54
CA MET A 1 -35.21 -3.12 -25.89
C MET A 1 -34.62 -3.30 -24.46
N SER A 2 -34.21 -4.49 -24.02
CA SER A 2 -33.67 -4.73 -22.67
C SER A 2 -32.13 -4.82 -22.58
N VAL A 3 -31.43 -5.06 -23.70
CA VAL A 3 -29.97 -5.25 -23.71
C VAL A 3 -29.21 -3.92 -23.78
N THR A 4 -29.75 -2.92 -24.49
CA THR A 4 -29.14 -1.58 -24.63
C THR A 4 -29.07 -0.80 -23.33
N ASN A 5 -30.06 -0.95 -22.44
CA ASN A 5 -30.05 -0.33 -21.10
C ASN A 5 -28.94 -0.89 -20.20
N ASN A 6 -28.59 -2.17 -20.35
CA ASN A 6 -27.58 -2.83 -19.51
C ASN A 6 -26.15 -2.42 -19.90
N LEU A 7 -25.90 -2.20 -21.20
CA LEU A 7 -24.62 -1.67 -21.68
C LEU A 7 -24.46 -0.19 -21.36
N ALA A 8 -25.52 0.62 -21.54
CA ALA A 8 -25.49 2.04 -21.20
C ALA A 8 -25.23 2.26 -19.69
N GLN A 9 -25.86 1.46 -18.81
CA GLN A 9 -25.61 1.52 -17.37
C GLN A 9 -24.22 1.01 -16.96
N ARG A 10 -23.65 0.05 -17.70
CA ARG A 10 -22.26 -0.42 -17.48
C ARG A 10 -21.21 0.55 -18.00
N LEU A 11 -21.52 1.33 -19.04
CA LEU A 11 -20.62 2.31 -19.67
C LEU A 11 -20.75 3.71 -19.09
N ALA A 12 -21.88 4.05 -18.46
CA ALA A 12 -22.10 5.35 -17.81
C ALA A 12 -20.98 5.76 -16.82
N PRO A 13 -20.40 4.86 -15.99
CA PRO A 13 -19.28 5.21 -15.11
C PRO A 13 -17.98 5.53 -15.86
N TRP A 14 -17.82 5.02 -17.09
CA TRP A 14 -16.62 5.20 -17.92
C TRP A 14 -16.71 6.43 -18.83
N ALA A 15 -17.90 6.96 -19.05
CA ALA A 15 -18.11 8.15 -19.89
C ALA A 15 -17.34 9.37 -19.39
N LEU A 16 -17.31 9.60 -18.07
CA LEU A 16 -16.60 10.74 -17.47
C LEU A 16 -15.06 10.59 -17.56
N PRO A 17 -14.43 9.47 -17.13
CA PRO A 17 -12.99 9.26 -17.30
C PRO A 17 -12.54 9.32 -18.77
N VAL A 18 -13.26 8.64 -19.67
CA VAL A 18 -12.92 8.62 -21.09
C VAL A 18 -13.07 10.02 -21.70
N GLY A 19 -14.15 10.72 -21.37
CA GLY A 19 -14.35 12.11 -21.80
C GLY A 19 -13.23 13.03 -21.37
N LEU A 20 -12.76 12.91 -20.12
CA LEU A 20 -11.62 13.68 -19.61
C LEU A 20 -10.32 13.40 -20.39
N VAL A 21 -10.03 12.13 -20.67
CA VAL A 21 -8.83 11.74 -21.44
C VAL A 21 -8.89 12.26 -22.87
N VAL A 22 -10.05 12.18 -23.53
CA VAL A 22 -10.23 12.69 -24.90
C VAL A 22 -10.11 14.21 -24.94
N ILE A 23 -10.76 14.92 -24.02
CA ILE A 23 -10.65 16.39 -23.92
C ILE A 23 -9.19 16.79 -23.67
N TRP A 24 -8.48 16.07 -22.80
CA TRP A 24 -7.07 16.32 -22.53
C TRP A 24 -6.19 16.11 -23.77
N GLN A 25 -6.34 14.98 -24.47
CA GLN A 25 -5.61 14.71 -25.72
C GLN A 25 -5.82 15.84 -26.74
N LEU A 26 -7.09 16.20 -26.99
CA LEU A 26 -7.44 17.25 -27.94
C LEU A 26 -6.88 18.61 -27.50
N ALA A 27 -6.93 18.94 -26.20
CA ALA A 27 -6.43 20.22 -25.72
C ALA A 27 -4.89 20.34 -25.86
N VAL A 28 -4.14 19.23 -25.81
CA VAL A 28 -2.71 19.23 -26.12
C VAL A 28 -2.47 19.32 -27.64
N GLU A 29 -3.21 18.54 -28.45
CA GLU A 29 -3.07 18.55 -29.91
C GLU A 29 -3.45 19.90 -30.54
N PHE A 30 -4.47 20.58 -30.02
CA PHE A 30 -4.88 21.92 -30.44
C PHE A 30 -3.99 23.04 -29.87
N GLY A 31 -2.98 22.71 -29.06
CA GLY A 31 -2.04 23.68 -28.49
C GLY A 31 -2.59 24.55 -27.36
N TRP A 32 -3.76 24.21 -26.81
CA TRP A 32 -4.32 24.89 -25.62
C TRP A 32 -3.52 24.56 -24.35
N LEU A 33 -2.87 23.40 -24.33
CA LEU A 33 -1.94 22.96 -23.30
C LEU A 33 -0.55 22.72 -23.92
N SER A 34 0.48 23.23 -23.25
CA SER A 34 1.86 22.97 -23.65
C SER A 34 2.22 21.51 -23.37
N SER A 35 2.64 20.78 -24.42
CA SER A 35 3.17 19.41 -24.31
C SER A 35 4.40 19.29 -23.42
N ARG A 36 5.09 20.41 -23.16
CA ARG A 36 6.21 20.49 -22.21
C ARG A 36 5.76 20.49 -20.75
N ILE A 37 4.51 20.88 -20.45
CA ILE A 37 3.96 20.90 -19.10
C ILE A 37 3.13 19.64 -18.86
N LEU A 38 2.26 19.30 -19.82
CA LEU A 38 1.39 18.14 -19.72
C LEU A 38 1.41 17.39 -21.06
N PRO A 39 2.06 16.22 -21.12
CA PRO A 39 2.19 15.44 -22.34
C PRO A 39 0.83 14.90 -22.78
N ALA A 40 0.65 14.70 -24.09
CA ALA A 40 -0.53 14.01 -24.59
C ALA A 40 -0.55 12.56 -24.07
N PRO A 41 -1.72 12.00 -23.70
CA PRO A 41 -1.87 10.59 -23.35
C PRO A 41 -1.21 9.62 -24.36
N SER A 42 -1.27 9.92 -25.66
CA SER A 42 -0.59 9.13 -26.70
C SER A 42 0.93 9.10 -26.54
N ALA A 43 1.56 10.23 -26.20
CA ALA A 43 3.01 10.33 -26.00
C ALA A 43 3.46 9.52 -24.76
N VAL A 44 2.65 9.53 -23.70
CA VAL A 44 2.91 8.69 -22.51
C VAL A 44 2.87 7.20 -22.86
N ALA A 45 1.93 6.78 -23.73
CA ALA A 45 1.84 5.40 -24.19
C ALA A 45 3.03 4.99 -25.07
N GLU A 46 3.47 5.88 -25.95
CA GLU A 46 4.64 5.69 -26.81
C GLU A 46 5.93 5.57 -25.98
N ALA A 47 6.14 6.49 -25.03
CA ALA A 47 7.26 6.42 -24.08
C ALA A 47 7.25 5.10 -23.29
N GLY A 48 6.08 4.66 -22.83
CA GLY A 48 5.91 3.37 -22.18
C GLY A 48 6.28 2.20 -23.08
N TYR A 49 5.86 2.21 -24.34
CA TYR A 49 6.23 1.19 -25.32
C TYR A 49 7.74 1.11 -25.54
N HIS A 50 8.41 2.24 -25.71
CA HIS A 50 9.87 2.29 -25.86
C HIS A 50 10.60 1.71 -24.65
N LEU A 51 10.18 2.07 -23.43
CA LEU A 51 10.78 1.57 -22.19
C LEU A 51 10.50 0.07 -21.96
N VAL A 52 9.36 -0.45 -22.43
CA VAL A 52 9.05 -1.88 -22.40
C VAL A 52 9.97 -2.65 -23.36
N VAL A 53 10.11 -2.15 -24.59
CA VAL A 53 10.92 -2.80 -25.64
C VAL A 53 12.41 -2.75 -25.31
N SER A 54 12.90 -1.65 -24.72
CA SER A 54 14.29 -1.54 -24.28
C SER A 54 14.62 -2.45 -23.09
N GLY A 55 13.62 -2.92 -22.36
CA GLY A 55 13.77 -3.74 -21.15
C GLY A 55 14.03 -2.95 -19.87
N GLU A 56 14.28 -1.64 -19.98
CA GLU A 56 14.58 -0.76 -18.86
C GLU A 56 13.41 -0.67 -17.86
N LEU A 57 12.18 -0.64 -18.38
CA LEU A 57 10.98 -0.58 -17.54
C LEU A 57 10.92 -1.77 -16.57
N TRP A 58 11.20 -2.97 -17.06
CA TRP A 58 11.12 -4.19 -16.27
C TRP A 58 12.18 -4.22 -15.17
N GLN A 59 13.37 -3.69 -15.44
CA GLN A 59 14.43 -3.59 -14.44
C GLN A 59 14.03 -2.65 -13.30
N HIS A 60 13.57 -1.44 -13.62
CA HIS A 60 13.11 -0.49 -12.62
C HIS A 60 11.91 -0.98 -11.82
N LEU A 61 10.94 -1.60 -12.50
CA LEU A 61 9.76 -2.15 -11.85
C LEU A 61 10.11 -3.31 -10.92
N ALA A 62 11.00 -4.21 -11.34
CA ALA A 62 11.46 -5.34 -10.52
C ALA A 62 12.20 -4.87 -9.26
N ILE A 63 13.12 -3.91 -9.41
CA ILE A 63 13.89 -3.37 -8.30
C ILE A 63 12.98 -2.65 -7.29
N SER A 64 12.07 -1.79 -7.75
CA SER A 64 11.12 -1.11 -6.86
C SER A 64 10.20 -2.10 -6.16
N THR A 65 9.69 -3.10 -6.87
CA THR A 65 8.82 -4.13 -6.28
C THR A 65 9.57 -4.97 -5.24
N TRP A 66 10.83 -5.32 -5.50
CA TRP A 66 11.69 -6.02 -4.55
C TRP A 66 11.90 -5.21 -3.26
N ARG A 67 12.31 -3.94 -3.38
CA ARG A 67 12.49 -3.02 -2.24
C ARG A 67 11.22 -2.89 -1.41
N ALA A 68 10.09 -2.70 -2.10
CA ALA A 68 8.77 -2.61 -1.48
C ALA A 68 8.47 -3.88 -0.68
N ALA A 69 8.60 -5.05 -1.31
CA ALA A 69 8.28 -6.34 -0.70
C ALA A 69 9.17 -6.64 0.51
N VAL A 70 10.49 -6.44 0.40
CA VAL A 70 11.42 -6.68 1.51
C VAL A 70 11.15 -5.73 2.67
N GLY A 71 11.00 -4.44 2.40
CA GLY A 71 10.66 -3.45 3.42
C GLY A 71 9.35 -3.76 4.13
N PHE A 72 8.31 -4.15 3.37
CA PHE A 72 7.02 -4.56 3.93
C PHE A 72 7.11 -5.81 4.78
N VAL A 73 7.87 -6.83 4.36
CA VAL A 73 8.04 -8.06 5.15
C VAL A 73 8.77 -7.74 6.46
N ILE A 74 9.84 -6.96 6.43
CA ILE A 74 10.60 -6.57 7.63
C ILE A 74 9.72 -5.72 8.56
N GLY A 75 9.21 -4.60 8.06
CA GLY A 75 8.40 -3.66 8.84
C GLY A 75 7.10 -4.27 9.34
N GLY A 76 6.41 -5.02 8.48
CA GLY A 76 5.18 -5.70 8.83
C GLY A 76 5.37 -6.82 9.85
N SER A 77 6.45 -7.60 9.75
CA SER A 77 6.75 -8.63 10.76
C SER A 77 7.06 -8.00 12.12
N ILE A 78 7.87 -6.94 12.15
CA ILE A 78 8.18 -6.20 13.39
C ILE A 78 6.90 -5.59 13.98
N GLY A 79 6.10 -4.92 13.15
CA GLY A 79 4.83 -4.31 13.56
C GLY A 79 3.86 -5.33 14.12
N LEU A 80 3.73 -6.49 13.47
CA LEU A 80 2.87 -7.59 13.92
C LEU A 80 3.35 -8.13 15.27
N VAL A 81 4.65 -8.43 15.41
CA VAL A 81 5.22 -8.96 16.66
C VAL A 81 5.04 -7.96 17.80
N LEU A 82 5.37 -6.68 17.59
CA LEU A 82 5.18 -5.64 18.60
C LEU A 82 3.70 -5.48 18.97
N GLY A 83 2.80 -5.49 17.99
CA GLY A 83 1.36 -5.36 18.22
C GLY A 83 0.77 -6.54 18.97
N LEU A 84 1.26 -7.76 18.72
CA LEU A 84 0.91 -8.96 19.49
C LEU A 84 1.41 -8.84 20.94
N ILE A 85 2.67 -8.40 21.14
CA ILE A 85 3.25 -8.26 22.48
C ILE A 85 2.47 -7.22 23.30
N THR A 86 2.21 -6.04 22.76
CA THR A 86 1.48 -4.97 23.48
C THR A 86 -0.01 -5.26 23.62
N GLY A 87 -0.61 -5.94 22.64
CA GLY A 87 -2.01 -6.36 22.68
C GLY A 87 -2.27 -7.41 23.74
N LEU A 88 -1.37 -8.40 23.89
CA LEU A 88 -1.54 -9.54 24.80
C LEU A 88 -1.01 -9.28 26.23
N SER A 89 -0.03 -8.39 26.40
CA SER A 89 0.64 -8.15 27.69
C SER A 89 0.40 -6.75 28.23
N GLN A 90 -0.08 -6.65 29.48
CA GLN A 90 -0.19 -5.37 30.20
C GLN A 90 1.17 -4.69 30.42
N TRP A 91 2.22 -5.49 30.64
CA TRP A 91 3.58 -4.97 30.77
C TRP A 91 4.13 -4.48 29.42
N GLY A 92 3.83 -5.20 28.34
CA GLY A 92 4.16 -4.79 26.98
C GLY A 92 3.51 -3.45 26.64
N GLU A 93 2.22 -3.31 26.89
CA GLU A 93 1.50 -2.04 26.75
C GLU A 93 2.16 -0.91 27.55
N ARG A 94 2.41 -1.13 28.85
CA ARG A 94 2.93 -0.08 29.73
C ARG A 94 4.32 0.43 29.32
N PHE A 95 5.20 -0.45 28.83
CA PHE A 95 6.57 -0.08 28.49
C PHE A 95 6.78 0.26 27.01
N LEU A 96 6.14 -0.46 26.10
CA LEU A 96 6.41 -0.31 24.66
C LEU A 96 5.43 0.63 23.98
N ASP A 97 4.16 0.68 24.39
CA ASP A 97 3.16 1.43 23.64
C ASP A 97 3.48 2.93 23.61
N SER A 98 3.83 3.51 24.76
CA SER A 98 4.25 4.91 24.85
C SER A 98 5.45 5.21 23.94
N SER A 99 6.48 4.34 23.95
CA SER A 99 7.67 4.50 23.11
C SER A 99 7.33 4.39 21.62
N VAL A 100 6.53 3.41 21.23
CA VAL A 100 6.13 3.20 19.82
C VAL A 100 5.27 4.36 19.33
N GLN A 101 4.34 4.86 20.15
CA GLN A 101 3.52 6.03 19.83
C GLN A 101 4.38 7.29 19.68
N MET A 102 5.39 7.48 20.51
CA MET A 102 6.31 8.61 20.40
C MET A 102 7.10 8.57 19.09
N ILE A 103 7.64 7.41 18.72
CA ILE A 103 8.35 7.23 17.44
C ILE A 103 7.40 7.46 16.26
N ARG A 104 6.16 6.97 16.33
CA ARG A 104 5.14 7.17 15.28
C ARG A 104 4.88 8.64 14.98
N ASN A 105 4.91 9.49 16.01
CA ASN A 105 4.63 10.92 15.84
C ASN A 105 5.76 11.65 15.09
N VAL A 106 6.94 11.04 14.98
CA VAL A 106 8.01 11.56 14.12
C VAL A 106 7.66 11.26 12.66
N PRO A 107 7.55 12.27 11.78
CA PRO A 107 7.31 12.03 10.37
C PRO A 107 8.46 11.20 9.79
N HIS A 108 8.23 9.93 9.46
CA HIS A 108 9.31 9.04 9.00
C HIS A 108 9.95 9.53 7.71
N LEU A 109 9.20 10.25 6.86
CA LEU A 109 9.74 10.92 5.68
C LEU A 109 10.73 12.06 6.00
N ALA A 110 10.61 12.70 7.17
CA ALA A 110 11.57 13.71 7.61
C ALA A 110 12.91 13.09 8.07
N LEU A 111 12.94 11.77 8.31
CA LEU A 111 14.16 11.05 8.67
C LEU A 111 15.05 10.72 7.47
N ILE A 112 14.60 10.95 6.23
CA ILE A 112 15.33 10.57 5.02
C ILE A 112 16.79 11.06 5.03
N PRO A 113 17.10 12.34 5.31
CA PRO A 113 18.50 12.81 5.32
C PRO A 113 19.36 12.08 6.35
N LEU A 114 18.80 11.78 7.52
CA LEU A 114 19.49 11.06 8.60
C LEU A 114 19.72 9.60 8.23
N VAL A 115 18.73 8.95 7.62
CA VAL A 115 18.85 7.57 7.13
C VAL A 115 19.92 7.48 6.04
N ILE A 116 19.98 8.45 5.13
CA ILE A 116 21.06 8.52 4.12
C ILE A 116 22.42 8.70 4.78
N LEU A 117 22.51 9.52 5.84
CA LEU A 117 23.76 9.69 6.57
C LEU A 117 24.22 8.41 7.29
N TRP A 118 23.29 7.61 7.82
CA TRP A 118 23.59 6.36 8.53
C TRP A 118 23.89 5.19 7.59
N PHE A 119 23.09 5.03 6.56
CA PHE A 119 23.09 3.85 5.69
C PHE A 119 23.65 4.12 4.30
N GLY A 120 23.99 5.38 3.99
CA GLY A 120 24.41 5.80 2.66
C GLY A 120 23.25 5.85 1.67
N ILE A 121 23.61 5.84 0.38
CA ILE A 121 22.69 5.79 -0.76
C ILE A 121 22.43 4.35 -1.23
N ASP A 122 22.71 3.36 -0.38
CA ASP A 122 22.54 1.94 -0.70
C ASP A 122 21.09 1.49 -0.55
N GLU A 123 20.82 0.23 -0.87
CA GLU A 123 19.50 -0.41 -0.79
C GLU A 123 18.91 -0.38 0.63
N SER A 124 19.78 -0.49 1.64
CA SER A 124 19.44 -0.51 3.06
C SER A 124 18.63 0.71 3.50
N ALA A 125 18.98 1.91 3.02
CA ALA A 125 18.28 3.15 3.35
C ALA A 125 16.80 3.12 2.93
N LYS A 126 16.51 2.67 1.70
CA LYS A 126 15.13 2.61 1.17
C LYS A 126 14.33 1.53 1.87
N ILE A 127 14.93 0.36 2.05
CA ILE A 127 14.29 -0.75 2.76
C ILE A 127 13.94 -0.34 4.19
N PHE A 128 14.86 0.35 4.89
CA PHE A 128 14.62 0.87 6.24
C PHE A 128 13.43 1.83 6.30
N LEU A 129 13.37 2.81 5.38
CA LEU A 129 12.26 3.77 5.33
C LEU A 129 10.91 3.08 5.07
N VAL A 130 10.88 2.14 4.12
CA VAL A 130 9.68 1.36 3.82
C VAL A 130 9.27 0.49 5.01
N ALA A 131 10.23 -0.16 5.68
CA ALA A 131 9.97 -0.94 6.88
C ALA A 131 9.38 -0.06 7.99
N LEU A 132 9.93 1.13 8.21
CA LEU A 132 9.43 2.07 9.22
C LEU A 132 8.00 2.55 8.88
N GLY A 133 7.72 2.87 7.62
CA GLY A 133 6.40 3.30 7.17
C GLY A 133 5.33 2.20 7.24
N THR A 134 5.72 0.93 7.08
CA THR A 134 4.79 -0.22 7.13
C THR A 134 4.59 -0.78 8.53
N LEU A 135 5.55 -0.58 9.44
CA LEU A 135 5.49 -1.03 10.83
C LEU A 135 4.28 -0.47 11.56
N PHE A 136 4.07 0.86 11.52
CA PHE A 136 3.08 1.51 12.38
C PHE A 136 1.63 1.14 12.08
N PRO A 137 1.16 1.11 10.80
CA PRO A 137 -0.20 0.70 10.51
C PRO A 137 -0.48 -0.75 10.97
N ILE A 138 0.48 -1.67 10.79
CA ILE A 138 0.32 -3.06 11.21
C ILE A 138 0.34 -3.17 12.74
N TYR A 139 1.27 -2.49 13.41
CA TYR A 139 1.35 -2.43 14.88
C TYR A 139 0.01 -1.98 15.49
N LEU A 140 -0.48 -0.81 15.09
CA LEU A 140 -1.67 -0.20 15.69
C LEU A 140 -2.91 -1.05 15.46
N ASN A 141 -3.12 -1.53 14.24
CA ASN A 141 -4.30 -2.31 13.94
C ASN A 141 -4.24 -3.71 14.57
N THR A 142 -3.05 -4.28 14.77
CA THR A 142 -2.90 -5.53 15.54
C THR A 142 -3.22 -5.29 17.01
N TYR A 143 -2.64 -4.24 17.61
CA TYR A 143 -2.89 -3.86 19.00
C TYR A 143 -4.38 -3.61 19.27
N HIS A 144 -5.01 -2.73 18.49
CA HIS A 144 -6.44 -2.44 18.63
C HIS A 144 -7.32 -3.65 18.31
N GLY A 145 -6.91 -4.49 17.35
CA GLY A 145 -7.63 -5.71 17.01
C GLY A 145 -7.72 -6.68 18.18
N ILE A 146 -6.65 -6.81 18.97
CA ILE A 146 -6.62 -7.67 20.15
C ILE A 146 -7.41 -7.04 21.31
N ARG A 147 -7.24 -5.74 21.53
CA ARG A 147 -7.85 -5.04 22.68
C ARG A 147 -9.35 -4.80 22.54
N ASN A 148 -9.87 -4.77 21.33
CA ASN A 148 -11.31 -4.59 21.06
C ASN A 148 -12.08 -5.91 21.03
N ILE A 149 -11.45 -7.04 21.33
CA ILE A 149 -12.16 -8.32 21.47
C ILE A 149 -13.09 -8.24 22.68
N ASP A 150 -14.33 -8.70 22.52
CA ASP A 150 -15.33 -8.73 23.58
C ASP A 150 -14.79 -9.48 24.82
N PRO A 151 -14.70 -8.82 26.00
CA PRO A 151 -14.32 -9.47 27.24
C PRO A 151 -15.18 -10.69 27.56
N GLY A 152 -16.47 -10.67 27.24
CA GLY A 152 -17.39 -11.79 27.44
C GLY A 152 -17.01 -13.01 26.61
N LEU A 153 -16.50 -12.82 25.39
CA LEU A 153 -15.98 -13.91 24.56
C LEU A 153 -14.74 -14.56 25.19
N LEU A 154 -13.87 -13.76 25.79
CA LEU A 154 -12.68 -14.24 26.49
C LEU A 154 -13.03 -14.99 27.78
N GLU A 155 -13.98 -14.48 28.56
CA GLU A 155 -14.48 -15.14 29.78
C GLU A 155 -15.17 -16.47 29.46
N MET A 156 -16.09 -16.47 28.50
CA MET A 156 -16.74 -17.69 27.99
C MET A 156 -15.69 -18.73 27.59
N SER A 157 -14.72 -18.34 26.76
CA SER A 157 -13.68 -19.25 26.27
C SER A 157 -12.88 -19.87 27.41
N ARG A 158 -12.56 -19.08 28.46
CA ARG A 158 -11.88 -19.58 29.67
C ARG A 158 -12.76 -20.55 30.46
N SER A 159 -14.07 -20.31 30.56
CA SER A 159 -15.01 -21.25 31.18
C SER A 159 -15.10 -22.59 30.45
N TYR A 160 -14.88 -22.61 29.13
CA TYR A 160 -14.72 -23.84 28.34
C TYR A 160 -13.33 -24.49 28.45
N GLY A 161 -12.45 -23.98 29.31
CA GLY A 161 -11.11 -24.54 29.56
C GLY A 161 -10.01 -24.05 28.61
N LEU A 162 -10.29 -23.08 27.72
CA LEU A 162 -9.26 -22.53 26.85
C LEU A 162 -8.33 -21.59 27.63
N SER A 163 -7.03 -21.87 27.57
CA SER A 163 -5.98 -21.04 28.17
C SER A 163 -4.72 -20.98 27.31
N GLY A 164 -3.85 -20.01 27.58
CA GLY A 164 -2.55 -19.85 26.92
C GLY A 164 -2.63 -19.81 25.39
N PHE A 165 -1.85 -20.68 24.74
CA PHE A 165 -1.77 -20.74 23.28
C PHE A 165 -3.08 -21.20 22.61
N ALA A 166 -3.89 -22.03 23.29
CA ALA A 166 -5.18 -22.46 22.76
C ALA A 166 -6.16 -21.29 22.66
N LEU A 167 -6.23 -20.46 23.72
CA LEU A 167 -7.01 -19.23 23.72
C LEU A 167 -6.53 -18.25 22.63
N PHE A 168 -5.21 -18.09 22.50
CA PHE A 168 -4.63 -17.25 21.45
C PHE A 168 -5.03 -17.70 20.04
N ARG A 169 -4.80 -18.97 19.70
CA ARG A 169 -4.99 -19.48 18.35
C ARG A 169 -6.47 -19.58 17.95
N GLN A 170 -7.35 -19.89 18.90
CA GLN A 170 -8.77 -20.17 18.60
C GLN A 170 -9.68 -18.96 18.77
N VAL A 171 -9.29 -17.97 19.58
CA VAL A 171 -10.16 -16.84 19.94
C VAL A 171 -9.49 -15.51 19.62
N ILE A 172 -8.29 -15.27 20.15
CA ILE A 172 -7.66 -13.95 20.04
C ILE A 172 -7.21 -13.67 18.61
N LEU A 173 -6.47 -14.59 17.99
CA LEU A 173 -5.95 -14.41 16.64
C LEU A 173 -7.10 -14.31 15.60
N PRO A 174 -8.12 -15.18 15.60
CA PRO A 174 -9.28 -15.02 14.72
C PRO A 174 -10.06 -13.73 14.97
N GLY A 175 -10.25 -13.35 16.24
CA GLY A 175 -10.94 -12.11 16.62
C GLY A 175 -10.22 -10.84 16.18
N ALA A 176 -8.89 -10.82 16.26
CA ALA A 176 -8.06 -9.69 15.83
C ALA A 176 -7.80 -9.65 14.32
N LEU A 177 -7.98 -10.77 13.61
CA LEU A 177 -7.62 -10.94 12.20
C LEU A 177 -8.22 -9.87 11.26
N PRO A 178 -9.50 -9.48 11.37
CA PRO A 178 -10.05 -8.42 10.52
C PRO A 178 -9.29 -7.10 10.67
N SER A 179 -8.95 -6.74 11.91
CA SER A 179 -8.19 -5.52 12.19
C SER A 179 -6.76 -5.63 11.67
N ILE A 180 -6.08 -6.76 11.90
CA ILE A 180 -4.72 -7.00 11.35
C ILE A 180 -4.70 -6.81 9.83
N LEU A 181 -5.70 -7.32 9.12
CA LEU A 181 -5.81 -7.19 7.66
C LEU A 181 -6.06 -5.75 7.20
N VAL A 182 -6.83 -4.97 7.97
CA VAL A 182 -6.95 -3.51 7.75
C VAL A 182 -5.59 -2.83 7.90
N GLY A 183 -4.80 -3.22 8.92
CA GLY A 183 -3.43 -2.75 9.11
C GLY A 183 -2.52 -3.07 7.94
N VAL A 184 -2.57 -4.31 7.45
CA VAL A 184 -1.84 -4.76 6.26
C VAL A 184 -2.22 -3.93 5.03
N ARG A 185 -3.51 -3.67 4.83
CA ARG A 185 -3.99 -2.85 3.71
C ARG A 185 -3.47 -1.42 3.76
N PHE A 186 -3.49 -0.79 4.93
CA PHE A 186 -2.89 0.53 5.10
C PHE A 186 -1.38 0.49 4.86
N ALA A 187 -0.67 -0.50 5.41
CA ALA A 187 0.76 -0.65 5.23
C ALA A 187 1.14 -0.80 3.74
N LEU A 188 0.36 -1.53 2.93
CA LEU A 188 0.60 -1.62 1.48
C LEU A 188 0.52 -0.26 0.77
N GLY A 189 -0.38 0.64 1.21
CA GLY A 189 -0.43 2.01 0.69
C GLY A 189 0.78 2.84 1.13
N PHE A 190 1.13 2.80 2.41
CA PHE A 190 2.30 3.49 2.97
C PHE A 190 3.62 2.99 2.38
N MET A 191 3.72 1.70 2.06
CA MET A 191 4.87 1.07 1.42
C MET A 191 5.21 1.78 0.11
N TRP A 192 4.24 1.91 -0.80
CA TRP A 192 4.45 2.58 -2.08
C TRP A 192 4.71 4.07 -1.91
N LEU A 193 3.93 4.76 -1.06
CA LEU A 193 4.12 6.19 -0.81
C LEU A 193 5.54 6.49 -0.31
N THR A 194 6.03 5.69 0.64
CA THR A 194 7.37 5.87 1.21
C THR A 194 8.45 5.51 0.21
N LEU A 195 8.27 4.42 -0.55
CA LEU A 195 9.24 3.99 -1.54
C LEU A 195 9.41 5.03 -2.65
N ILE A 196 8.32 5.62 -3.16
CA ILE A 196 8.37 6.69 -4.17
C ILE A 196 9.31 7.79 -3.71
N VAL A 197 9.05 8.33 -2.51
CA VAL A 197 9.84 9.44 -1.96
C VAL A 197 11.30 9.01 -1.76
N ALA A 198 11.54 7.84 -1.19
CA ALA A 198 12.89 7.32 -0.96
C ALA A 198 13.69 7.15 -2.27
N GLU A 199 13.06 6.64 -3.33
CA GLU A 199 13.70 6.46 -4.63
C GLU A 199 13.98 7.78 -5.35
N THR A 200 13.12 8.79 -5.19
CA THR A 200 13.34 10.12 -5.81
C THR A 200 14.53 10.88 -5.22
N ILE A 201 14.92 10.59 -3.98
CA ILE A 201 15.96 11.35 -3.27
C ILE A 201 17.31 10.64 -3.35
N SER A 202 17.33 9.30 -3.31
CA SER A 202 18.56 8.56 -3.01
C SER A 202 18.72 7.25 -3.78
N ALA A 203 18.10 7.07 -4.95
CA ALA A 203 18.28 5.85 -5.74
C ALA A 203 18.96 6.11 -7.09
N ASN A 204 19.67 5.10 -7.58
CA ASN A 204 20.26 5.05 -8.92
C ASN A 204 19.46 4.12 -9.87
N SER A 205 18.31 3.64 -9.41
CA SER A 205 17.43 2.71 -10.13
C SER A 205 16.06 2.69 -9.46
N GLY A 206 15.04 2.23 -10.18
CA GLY A 206 13.66 2.15 -9.69
C GLY A 206 12.75 3.18 -10.36
N ILE A 207 11.45 3.05 -10.14
CA ILE A 207 10.45 3.91 -10.80
C ILE A 207 10.56 5.35 -10.30
N GLY A 208 10.90 5.57 -9.02
CA GLY A 208 11.12 6.92 -8.49
C GLY A 208 12.37 7.58 -9.09
N TYR A 209 13.42 6.81 -9.32
CA TYR A 209 14.61 7.26 -10.04
C TYR A 209 14.29 7.59 -11.50
N LEU A 210 13.55 6.72 -12.20
CA LEU A 210 13.11 6.94 -13.58
C LEU A 210 12.34 8.27 -13.72
N ALA A 211 11.42 8.55 -12.79
CA ALA A 211 10.68 9.81 -12.76
C ALA A 211 11.60 11.02 -12.53
N MET A 212 12.55 10.90 -11.60
CA MET A 212 13.48 11.97 -11.26
C MET A 212 14.42 12.29 -12.43
N ASN A 213 15.01 11.26 -13.05
CA ASN A 213 15.87 11.39 -14.22
C ASN A 213 15.11 12.01 -15.41
N ALA A 214 13.91 11.50 -15.72
CA ALA A 214 13.07 12.07 -16.76
C ALA A 214 12.74 13.54 -16.53
N ARG A 215 12.50 13.92 -15.27
CA ARG A 215 12.25 15.32 -14.89
C ARG A 215 13.46 16.21 -15.15
N GLU A 216 14.68 15.75 -14.87
CA GLU A 216 15.91 16.50 -15.16
C GLU A 216 16.07 16.79 -16.65
N PHE A 217 15.67 15.85 -17.51
CA PHE A 217 15.68 16.02 -18.98
C PHE A 217 14.39 16.62 -19.56
N LEU A 218 13.45 17.07 -18.70
CA LEU A 218 12.14 17.61 -19.09
C LEU A 218 11.28 16.64 -19.96
N GLN A 219 11.51 15.33 -19.82
CA GLN A 219 10.72 14.26 -20.43
C GLN A 219 9.44 14.02 -19.61
N THR A 220 8.48 14.94 -19.75
CA THR A 220 7.25 14.93 -18.93
C THR A 220 6.35 13.73 -19.22
N ASP A 221 6.42 13.17 -20.42
CA ASP A 221 5.82 11.90 -20.82
C ASP A 221 6.27 10.74 -19.92
N VAL A 222 7.57 10.59 -19.69
CA VAL A 222 8.13 9.55 -18.83
C VAL A 222 7.82 9.82 -17.34
N VAL A 223 7.80 11.09 -16.92
CA VAL A 223 7.38 11.46 -15.55
C VAL A 223 5.93 11.02 -15.30
N VAL A 224 5.01 11.33 -16.22
CA VAL A 224 3.60 10.93 -16.11
C VAL A 224 3.46 9.41 -16.17
N LEU A 225 4.22 8.73 -17.04
CA LEU A 225 4.28 7.27 -17.08
C LEU A 225 4.67 6.68 -15.71
N ALA A 226 5.71 7.21 -15.07
CA ALA A 226 6.16 6.73 -13.76
C ALA A 226 5.08 6.90 -12.67
N ILE A 227 4.34 8.01 -12.69
CA ILE A 227 3.18 8.23 -11.79
C ILE A 227 2.09 7.18 -12.06
N LEU A 228 1.77 6.91 -13.33
CA LEU A 228 0.79 5.89 -13.70
C LEU A 228 1.23 4.49 -13.27
N LEU A 229 2.50 4.14 -13.41
CA LEU A 229 3.04 2.86 -12.94
C LEU A 229 2.86 2.69 -11.43
N TYR A 230 3.15 3.73 -10.65
CA TYR A 230 2.88 3.71 -9.20
C TYR A 230 1.39 3.59 -8.87
N ALA A 231 0.52 4.26 -9.62
CA ALA A 231 -0.93 4.10 -9.45
C ALA A 231 -1.39 2.66 -9.74
N VAL A 232 -0.83 2.03 -10.79
CA VAL A 232 -1.10 0.62 -11.13
C VAL A 232 -0.58 -0.30 -10.02
N LEU A 233 0.66 -0.12 -9.56
CA LEU A 233 1.24 -0.93 -8.48
C LEU A 233 0.47 -0.78 -7.16
N GLY A 234 0.06 0.44 -6.80
CA GLY A 234 -0.80 0.70 -5.66
C GLY A 234 -2.16 0.02 -5.80
N LYS A 235 -2.75 0.05 -7.01
CA LYS A 235 -4.02 -0.64 -7.28
C LYS A 235 -3.87 -2.16 -7.19
N LEU A 236 -2.79 -2.73 -7.71
CA LEU A 236 -2.49 -4.15 -7.61
C LEU A 236 -2.29 -4.58 -6.15
N ALA A 237 -1.60 -3.78 -5.35
CA ALA A 237 -1.44 -4.03 -3.92
C ALA A 237 -2.78 -3.97 -3.16
N ASP A 238 -3.63 -2.99 -3.46
CA ASP A 238 -4.98 -2.92 -2.88
C ASP A 238 -5.89 -4.08 -3.34
N LEU A 239 -5.74 -4.56 -4.57
CA LEU A 239 -6.43 -5.77 -5.03
C LEU A 239 -5.91 -7.03 -4.32
N ALA A 240 -4.60 -7.15 -4.11
CA ALA A 240 -4.00 -8.24 -3.36
C ALA A 240 -4.48 -8.24 -1.91
N ALA A 241 -4.53 -7.06 -1.25
CA ALA A 241 -5.07 -6.89 0.10
C ALA A 241 -6.53 -7.36 0.19
N ARG A 242 -7.39 -6.90 -0.74
CA ARG A 242 -8.79 -7.33 -0.82
C ARG A 242 -8.94 -8.83 -1.09
N GLY A 243 -8.04 -9.40 -1.89
CA GLY A 243 -7.97 -10.84 -2.10
C GLY A 243 -7.67 -11.60 -0.80
N LEU A 244 -6.67 -11.12 -0.04
CA LEU A 244 -6.30 -11.69 1.25
C LEU A 244 -7.46 -11.61 2.26
N GLU A 245 -8.11 -10.44 2.37
CA GLU A 245 -9.32 -10.24 3.19
C GLU A 245 -10.41 -11.26 2.85
N ARG A 246 -10.72 -11.44 1.56
CA ARG A 246 -11.75 -12.40 1.13
C ARG A 246 -11.41 -13.87 1.37
N ILE A 247 -10.13 -14.23 1.48
CA ILE A 247 -9.74 -15.62 1.76
C ILE A 247 -9.75 -15.86 3.27
N TRP A 248 -9.22 -14.93 4.05
CA TRP A 248 -8.99 -15.09 5.48
C TRP A 248 -10.22 -14.77 6.33
N LEU A 249 -11.15 -13.95 5.83
CA LEU A 249 -12.37 -13.53 6.53
C LEU A 249 -13.65 -14.19 5.98
N ARG A 250 -13.54 -15.30 5.23
CA ARG A 250 -14.72 -16.03 4.68
C ARG A 250 -15.74 -16.42 5.76
N TRP A 251 -15.25 -16.69 6.97
CA TRP A 251 -16.07 -17.08 8.11
C TRP A 251 -16.79 -15.89 8.77
N HIS A 252 -16.35 -14.65 8.54
CA HIS A 252 -16.86 -13.47 9.24
C HIS A 252 -18.19 -13.01 8.62
N PRO A 253 -19.29 -12.87 9.41
CA PRO A 253 -20.63 -12.58 8.89
C PRO A 253 -20.72 -11.31 8.02
N ALA A 254 -19.95 -10.27 8.37
CA ALA A 254 -19.89 -9.01 7.61
C ALA A 254 -19.29 -9.15 6.18
N TYR A 255 -18.50 -10.20 5.92
CA TYR A 255 -17.84 -10.43 4.63
C TYR A 255 -18.49 -11.56 3.83
N GLN A 256 -19.46 -12.25 4.42
CA GLN A 256 -20.36 -13.09 3.65
C GLN A 256 -21.23 -12.17 2.80
N VAL A 257 -21.10 -12.28 1.47
CA VAL A 257 -22.08 -11.70 0.56
C VAL A 257 -23.42 -12.18 1.06
N LYS A 258 -24.30 -11.27 1.51
CA LYS A 258 -25.69 -11.62 1.83
C LYS A 258 -26.25 -12.29 0.57
N GLY A 259 -26.28 -13.62 0.57
CA GLY A 259 -27.09 -14.39 -0.34
C GLY A 259 -28.53 -14.11 0.07
N GLY A 260 -29.15 -13.14 -0.59
CA GLY A 260 -30.55 -12.77 -0.43
C GLY A 260 -30.87 -11.70 -1.45
N ALA A 261 -31.88 -11.83 -2.30
CA ALA A 261 -32.95 -12.80 -2.40
C ALA A 261 -33.45 -12.81 -3.86
N ALA A 262 -34.16 -13.90 -4.22
CA ALA A 262 -35.07 -14.07 -5.36
C ALA A 262 -35.07 -13.02 -6.49
#